data_AF-A0A7X7TRJ8-F1
#
_entry.id   AF-A0A7X7TRJ8-F1
#
_cell.length_a   1.000
_cell.length_b   1.000
_cell.length_c   1.000
_cell.angle_alpha   90.00
_cell.angle_beta   90.00
_cell.angle_gamma   90.00
#
_symmetry.space_group_name_H-M   'P 1'
#
loop_
_entity.id
_entity.type
_entity.pdbx_description
1 polymer ?
#
loop_
_entity_poly.entity_id
_entity_poly.type
_entity_poly.pdbx_seq_one_letter_code
_entity_poly.pdbx_strand_id
1 'polypeptide(L)'
;MTKRDDDELLRAKEEAMKLEEELEFDKAIEKYKIAESILLPEDGSLERYGNLLYEFGELDEAKRIFEKLTKHTNDTETLLKLAQIYEELEEIDKALPIYTKLNKEKKIAELTDKAKLHKPNENIIKKFLELFSGREDVFAVQFEGGYRPVRRPMTSDDVSDHLAGKSTLGVYVLKGDSSVKFGAYDIDFSNQEVGIDNVTKLELCKSATKDLKEKLQYYNIKHVVEYSGNRGYHIWIFLNKTIPAYKLKILLEKIAEQVELPDGVNVEVFPKQAEHGGGLGNLIKVPLGVHRKTNNRCSFVNEDFEEIPKQLEFLLSIEPNNADEIETLYRELYDSAEDFESKQGMPNKIHRQRNISEKDRVKKILRQEIHTEQDRPYKIIAKGCHILSQIIDKIEKEAYITEEEERLLVQILSSTQNPKMQTTELLRRTINYSPKRLETLLANTSQMPIACEEIKKEIINSKIDLSLNRCNCKFSTSYNSPIAYIRDSEEKFFESIQINSIVKKIVDLNNEKFEIEKQIDSLKKIIAKRLGDKTEETTEWGKIVKNGDDVNIIL
;
A
#
# COMPACT_ATOMS: atom_id res chain seq x y z
N MET A 1 48.12 -24.31 -45.66
CA MET A 1 49.03 -23.29 -45.13
C MET A 1 50.36 -23.45 -45.84
N THR A 2 50.87 -22.36 -46.42
CA THR A 2 52.17 -22.31 -47.09
C THR A 2 53.25 -21.95 -46.07
N LYS A 3 54.53 -22.28 -46.31
CA LYS A 3 55.65 -21.90 -45.41
C LYS A 3 55.70 -20.40 -45.08
N ARG A 4 55.15 -19.55 -45.96
CA ARG A 4 55.09 -18.10 -45.77
C ARG A 4 54.06 -17.69 -44.71
N ASP A 5 52.97 -18.45 -44.60
CA ASP A 5 51.92 -18.23 -43.60
C ASP A 5 52.43 -18.61 -42.20
N ASP A 6 53.21 -19.71 -42.09
CA ASP A 6 53.79 -20.16 -40.82
C ASP A 6 54.82 -19.15 -40.26
N ASP A 7 55.65 -18.54 -41.14
CA ASP A 7 56.61 -17.49 -40.76
C ASP A 7 55.92 -16.20 -40.29
N GLU A 8 54.77 -15.86 -40.88
CA GLU A 8 54.00 -14.67 -40.51
C GLU A 8 53.35 -14.83 -39.13
N LEU A 9 52.79 -16.01 -38.84
CA LEU A 9 52.23 -16.34 -37.53
C LEU A 9 53.31 -16.32 -36.44
N LEU A 10 54.49 -16.88 -36.71
CA LEU A 10 55.59 -16.89 -35.74
C LEU A 10 56.07 -15.47 -35.40
N ARG A 11 56.22 -14.61 -36.42
CA ARG A 11 56.55 -13.18 -36.21
C ARG A 11 55.50 -12.47 -35.39
N ALA A 12 54.22 -12.70 -35.68
CA ALA A 12 53.12 -12.10 -34.92
C ALA A 12 53.15 -12.53 -33.45
N LYS A 13 53.46 -13.80 -33.16
CA LYS A 13 53.61 -14.31 -31.79
C LYS A 13 54.76 -13.63 -31.03
N GLU A 14 55.94 -13.56 -31.65
CA GLU A 14 57.12 -12.91 -31.04
C GLU A 14 56.88 -11.41 -30.82
N GLU A 15 56.25 -10.75 -31.79
CA GLU A 15 55.88 -9.33 -31.69
C GLU A 15 54.86 -9.10 -30.58
N ALA A 16 53.87 -9.97 -30.42
CA ALA A 16 52.88 -9.88 -29.34
C ALA A 16 53.52 -9.91 -27.96
N MET A 17 54.42 -10.88 -27.72
CA MET A 17 55.13 -11.01 -26.44
C MET A 17 56.01 -9.78 -26.15
N LYS A 18 56.66 -9.24 -27.18
CA LYS A 18 57.47 -8.03 -27.03
C LYS A 18 56.62 -6.81 -26.69
N LEU A 19 55.48 -6.64 -27.36
CA LEU A 19 54.55 -5.53 -27.11
C LEU A 19 53.95 -5.61 -25.70
N GLU A 20 53.67 -6.83 -25.21
CA GLU A 20 53.24 -7.05 -23.82
C GLU A 20 54.32 -6.59 -22.81
N GLU A 21 55.59 -6.94 -23.03
CA GLU A 21 56.72 -6.47 -22.20
C GLU A 21 56.91 -4.94 -22.25
N GLU A 22 56.60 -4.33 -23.39
CA GLU A 22 56.61 -2.87 -23.60
C GLU A 22 55.35 -2.18 -23.04
N LEU A 23 54.41 -2.93 -22.43
CA LEU A 23 53.13 -2.46 -21.89
C LEU A 23 52.18 -1.88 -22.97
N GLU A 24 52.38 -2.26 -24.23
CA GLU A 24 51.56 -1.90 -25.39
C GLU A 24 50.46 -2.97 -25.61
N PHE A 25 49.62 -3.17 -24.60
CA PHE A 25 48.71 -4.31 -24.47
C PHE A 25 47.67 -4.43 -25.59
N ASP A 26 47.06 -3.33 -26.03
CA ASP A 26 46.06 -3.36 -27.13
C ASP A 26 46.67 -3.93 -28.42
N LYS A 27 47.91 -3.51 -28.73
CA LYS A 27 48.65 -4.01 -29.90
C LYS A 27 49.09 -5.46 -29.69
N ALA A 28 49.49 -5.82 -28.47
CA ALA A 28 49.83 -7.19 -28.12
C ALA A 28 48.64 -8.14 -28.36
N ILE A 29 47.44 -7.76 -27.92
CA ILE A 29 46.20 -8.53 -28.14
C ILE A 29 45.94 -8.74 -29.63
N GLU A 30 46.04 -7.70 -30.47
CA GLU A 30 45.86 -7.87 -31.92
C GLU A 30 46.85 -8.87 -32.53
N LYS A 31 48.11 -8.81 -32.09
CA LYS A 31 49.17 -9.71 -32.58
C LYS A 31 48.98 -11.14 -32.09
N TYR A 32 48.57 -11.32 -30.83
CA TYR A 32 48.17 -12.64 -30.32
C TYR A 32 46.98 -13.21 -31.07
N LYS A 33 45.98 -12.39 -31.44
CA LYS A 33 44.81 -12.81 -32.22
C LYS A 33 45.19 -13.30 -33.62
N ILE A 34 46.16 -12.65 -34.27
CA ILE A 34 46.73 -13.12 -35.54
C ILE A 34 47.42 -14.47 -35.35
N ALA A 35 48.24 -14.60 -34.30
CA ALA A 35 49.04 -15.79 -34.02
C ALA A 35 48.27 -16.95 -33.34
N GLU A 36 46.97 -16.81 -33.08
CA GLU A 36 46.23 -17.65 -32.13
C GLU A 36 46.35 -19.16 -32.40
N SER A 37 46.37 -19.55 -33.68
CA SER A 37 46.46 -20.95 -34.11
C SER A 37 47.75 -21.66 -33.67
N ILE A 38 48.82 -20.90 -33.40
CA ILE A 38 50.14 -21.41 -32.99
C ILE A 38 50.51 -21.07 -31.53
N LEU A 39 49.57 -20.50 -30.76
CA LEU A 39 49.76 -20.26 -29.34
C LEU A 39 49.63 -21.57 -28.56
N LEU A 40 50.59 -21.80 -27.67
CA LEU A 40 50.78 -23.06 -26.97
C LEU A 40 50.77 -22.86 -25.45
N PRO A 41 50.21 -23.81 -24.68
CA PRO A 41 50.40 -23.85 -23.23
C PRO A 41 51.87 -24.01 -22.83
N GLU A 42 52.65 -24.81 -23.58
CA GLU A 42 53.99 -25.23 -23.18
C GLU A 42 55.01 -24.08 -23.11
N ASP A 43 54.82 -23.03 -23.90
CA ASP A 43 55.66 -21.83 -23.89
C ASP A 43 54.99 -20.63 -23.21
N GLY A 44 53.85 -20.83 -22.57
CA GLY A 44 53.09 -19.81 -21.84
C GLY A 44 52.41 -18.76 -22.73
N SER A 45 52.57 -18.82 -24.05
CA SER A 45 52.00 -17.80 -24.95
C SER A 45 50.47 -17.82 -24.98
N LEU A 46 49.87 -19.01 -24.88
CA LEU A 46 48.41 -19.14 -24.82
C LEU A 46 47.83 -18.61 -23.50
N GLU A 47 48.55 -18.80 -22.39
CA GLU A 47 48.16 -18.30 -21.07
C GLU A 47 48.25 -16.77 -21.00
N ARG A 48 49.35 -16.18 -21.49
CA ARG A 48 49.52 -14.72 -21.59
C ARG A 48 48.39 -14.07 -22.37
N TYR A 49 48.05 -14.63 -23.54
CA TYR A 49 46.95 -14.13 -24.34
C TYR A 49 45.61 -14.21 -23.59
N GLY A 50 45.31 -15.34 -22.95
CA GLY A 50 44.09 -15.50 -22.16
C GLY A 50 44.00 -14.50 -20.99
N ASN A 51 45.11 -14.24 -20.30
CA ASN A 51 45.16 -13.26 -19.21
C ASN A 51 44.92 -11.84 -19.71
N LEU A 52 45.53 -11.43 -20.84
CA LEU A 52 45.29 -10.12 -21.43
C LEU A 52 43.82 -9.94 -21.84
N LEU A 53 43.22 -10.94 -22.48
CA LEU A 53 41.79 -10.90 -22.83
C LEU A 53 40.91 -10.72 -21.59
N TYR A 54 41.21 -11.42 -20.50
CA TYR A 54 40.50 -11.29 -19.24
C TYR A 54 40.67 -9.88 -18.64
N GLU A 55 41.90 -9.37 -18.57
CA GLU A 55 42.19 -8.04 -18.01
C GLU A 55 41.56 -6.90 -18.80
N PHE A 56 41.41 -7.06 -20.11
CA PHE A 56 40.75 -6.10 -21.00
C PHE A 56 39.24 -6.35 -21.17
N GLY A 57 38.67 -7.30 -20.43
CA GLY A 57 37.23 -7.56 -20.37
C GLY A 57 36.65 -8.33 -21.57
N GLU A 58 37.48 -8.93 -22.42
CA GLU A 58 37.06 -9.83 -23.49
C GLU A 58 36.78 -11.25 -22.94
N LEU A 59 35.79 -11.35 -22.04
CA LEU A 59 35.52 -12.53 -21.21
C LEU A 59 35.16 -13.79 -22.01
N ASP A 60 34.38 -13.68 -23.10
CA ASP A 60 34.03 -14.84 -23.94
C ASP A 60 35.26 -15.43 -24.65
N GLU A 61 36.15 -14.57 -25.13
CA GLU A 61 37.40 -15.00 -25.76
C GLU A 61 38.34 -15.60 -24.71
N ALA A 62 38.49 -14.94 -23.55
CA ALA A 62 39.25 -15.45 -22.41
C ALA A 62 38.75 -16.83 -21.96
N LYS A 63 37.43 -17.00 -21.81
CA LYS A 63 36.80 -18.28 -21.48
C LYS A 63 37.21 -19.38 -22.44
N ARG A 64 37.15 -19.13 -23.75
CA ARG A 64 37.53 -20.11 -24.78
C ARG A 64 39.01 -20.50 -24.66
N ILE A 65 39.88 -19.54 -24.39
CA ILE A 65 41.32 -19.78 -24.18
C ILE A 65 41.56 -20.61 -22.92
N PHE A 66 40.92 -20.29 -21.80
CA PHE A 66 41.06 -21.05 -20.55
C PHE A 66 40.40 -22.43 -20.58
N GLU A 67 39.27 -22.61 -21.29
CA GLU A 67 38.70 -23.92 -21.60
C GLU A 67 39.64 -24.78 -22.48
N LYS A 68 40.46 -24.14 -23.33
CA LYS A 68 41.52 -24.82 -24.09
C LYS A 68 42.68 -25.17 -23.18
N LEU A 69 43.20 -24.23 -22.39
CA LEU A 69 44.31 -24.44 -21.45
C LEU A 69 44.03 -25.59 -20.48
N THR A 70 42.83 -25.63 -19.88
CA THR A 70 42.45 -26.67 -18.90
C THR A 70 42.38 -28.10 -19.46
N LYS A 71 42.38 -28.26 -20.79
CA LYS A 71 42.51 -29.58 -21.45
C LYS A 71 43.96 -30.07 -21.50
N HIS A 72 44.93 -29.15 -21.44
CA HIS A 72 46.36 -29.43 -21.51
C HIS A 72 47.03 -29.40 -20.13
N THR A 73 46.62 -28.45 -19.27
CA THR A 73 47.12 -28.30 -17.89
C THR A 73 45.94 -28.32 -16.92
N ASN A 74 46.14 -28.86 -15.71
CA ASN A 74 45.11 -28.91 -14.67
C ASN A 74 45.63 -28.28 -13.37
N ASP A 75 46.54 -27.33 -13.50
CA ASP A 75 47.11 -26.60 -12.38
C ASP A 75 46.07 -25.71 -11.70
N THR A 76 46.35 -25.41 -10.44
CA THR A 76 45.45 -24.67 -9.55
C THR A 76 45.15 -23.26 -10.07
N GLU A 77 46.12 -22.61 -10.71
CA GLU A 77 46.02 -21.21 -11.14
C GLU A 77 45.13 -21.07 -12.36
N THR A 78 45.36 -21.88 -13.39
CA THR A 78 44.54 -21.94 -14.61
C THR A 78 43.08 -22.32 -14.28
N LEU A 79 42.89 -23.31 -13.39
CA LEU A 79 41.54 -23.71 -12.95
C LEU A 79 40.86 -22.58 -12.16
N LEU A 80 41.59 -21.88 -11.29
CA LEU A 80 41.03 -20.77 -10.53
C LEU A 80 40.60 -19.63 -11.45
N LYS A 81 41.44 -19.28 -12.44
CA LYS A 81 41.15 -18.25 -13.43
C LYS A 81 39.93 -18.60 -14.29
N LEU A 82 39.83 -19.86 -14.75
CA LEU A 82 38.64 -20.32 -15.48
C LEU A 82 37.38 -20.24 -14.62
N ALA A 83 37.45 -20.60 -13.33
CA ALA A 83 36.32 -20.49 -12.41
C ALA A 83 35.89 -19.03 -12.20
N GLN A 84 36.84 -18.09 -12.11
CA GLN A 84 36.57 -16.65 -12.02
C GLN A 84 35.90 -16.13 -13.31
N ILE A 85 36.38 -16.54 -14.48
CA ILE A 85 35.77 -16.17 -15.76
C ILE A 85 34.33 -16.69 -15.86
N TYR A 86 34.08 -17.96 -15.47
CA TYR A 86 32.71 -18.48 -15.41
C TYR A 86 31.83 -17.74 -14.41
N GLU A 87 32.38 -17.33 -13.27
CA GLU A 87 31.66 -16.52 -12.28
C GLU A 87 31.28 -15.14 -12.84
N GLU A 88 32.19 -14.46 -13.55
CA GLU A 88 31.94 -13.15 -14.17
C GLU A 88 30.96 -13.23 -15.35
N LEU A 89 30.95 -14.34 -16.09
CA LEU A 89 29.97 -14.63 -17.13
C LEU A 89 28.63 -15.17 -16.60
N GLU A 90 28.43 -15.21 -15.28
CA GLU A 90 27.26 -15.77 -14.60
C GLU A 90 26.99 -17.27 -14.90
N GLU A 91 27.99 -18.01 -15.38
CA GLU A 91 27.94 -19.46 -15.62
C GLU A 91 28.24 -20.27 -14.35
N ILE A 92 27.44 -20.04 -13.30
CA ILE A 92 27.67 -20.58 -11.94
C ILE A 92 27.76 -22.12 -11.94
N ASP A 93 26.95 -22.79 -12.77
CA ASP A 93 26.91 -24.25 -12.91
C ASP A 93 28.27 -24.85 -13.28
N LYS A 94 29.10 -24.08 -14.01
CA LYS A 94 30.43 -24.48 -14.44
C LYS A 94 31.52 -24.03 -13.46
N ALA A 95 31.32 -22.89 -12.78
CA ALA A 95 32.26 -22.40 -11.77
C ALA A 95 32.28 -23.28 -10.51
N LEU A 96 31.11 -23.71 -10.02
CA LEU A 96 30.96 -24.46 -8.76
C LEU A 96 31.77 -25.76 -8.70
N PRO A 97 31.77 -26.64 -9.74
CA PRO A 97 32.59 -27.85 -9.75
C PRO A 97 34.09 -27.55 -9.61
N ILE A 98 34.57 -26.46 -10.23
CA ILE A 98 35.98 -26.07 -10.18
C ILE A 98 36.33 -25.56 -8.79
N TYR A 99 35.54 -24.65 -8.22
CA TYR A 99 35.75 -24.18 -6.85
C TYR A 99 35.69 -25.31 -5.80
N THR A 100 34.84 -26.32 -6.04
CA THR A 100 34.78 -27.55 -5.23
C THR A 100 36.07 -28.34 -5.34
N LYS A 101 36.58 -28.57 -6.55
CA LYS A 101 37.86 -29.25 -6.78
C LYS A 101 39.04 -28.51 -6.11
N LEU A 102 38.97 -27.18 -6.03
CA LEU A 102 39.98 -26.31 -5.43
C LEU A 102 39.77 -26.06 -3.92
N ASN A 103 38.79 -26.71 -3.27
CA ASN A 103 38.44 -26.54 -1.85
C ASN A 103 38.21 -25.07 -1.43
N LYS A 104 37.57 -24.26 -2.30
CA LYS A 104 37.27 -22.85 -2.01
C LYS A 104 35.94 -22.70 -1.29
N GLU A 105 35.85 -23.22 -0.06
CA GLU A 105 34.59 -23.33 0.72
C GLU A 105 33.76 -22.03 0.77
N LYS A 106 34.41 -20.88 1.00
CA LYS A 106 33.72 -19.58 1.04
C LYS A 106 33.06 -19.25 -0.31
N LYS A 107 33.77 -19.48 -1.42
CA LYS A 107 33.24 -19.25 -2.78
C LYS A 107 32.16 -20.25 -3.15
N ILE A 108 32.31 -21.51 -2.74
CA ILE A 108 31.28 -22.53 -2.93
C ILE A 108 29.99 -22.11 -2.23
N ALA A 109 30.07 -21.67 -0.97
CA ALA A 109 28.90 -21.21 -0.22
C ALA A 109 28.22 -19.99 -0.87
N GLU A 110 29.02 -18.98 -1.27
CA GLU A 110 28.55 -17.78 -1.96
C GLU A 110 27.85 -18.12 -3.29
N LEU A 111 28.49 -18.91 -4.14
CA LEU A 111 27.96 -19.26 -5.46
C LEU A 111 26.81 -20.24 -5.39
N THR A 112 26.79 -21.14 -4.41
CA THR A 112 25.65 -22.03 -4.18
C THR A 112 24.42 -21.21 -3.78
N ASP A 113 24.59 -20.18 -2.95
CA ASP A 113 23.50 -19.28 -2.61
C ASP A 113 23.01 -18.48 -3.84
N LYS A 114 23.95 -17.93 -4.62
CA LYS A 114 23.63 -17.27 -5.91
C LYS A 114 22.91 -18.22 -6.88
N ALA A 115 23.33 -19.48 -7.00
CA ALA A 115 22.67 -20.48 -7.85
C ALA A 115 21.25 -20.81 -7.36
N LYS A 116 21.05 -20.93 -6.03
CA LYS A 116 19.72 -21.14 -5.46
C LYS A 116 18.80 -19.93 -5.71
N LEU A 117 19.32 -18.71 -5.73
CA LEU A 117 18.56 -17.51 -6.13
C LEU A 117 18.11 -17.58 -7.59
N HIS A 118 18.90 -18.17 -8.49
CA HIS A 118 18.51 -18.36 -9.90
C HIS A 118 17.44 -19.43 -10.10
N LYS A 119 17.35 -20.39 -9.18
CA LYS A 119 16.37 -21.48 -9.22
C LYS A 119 15.76 -21.73 -7.83
N PRO A 120 14.94 -20.80 -7.33
CA PRO A 120 14.35 -20.93 -6.01
C PRO A 120 13.37 -22.09 -5.99
N ASN A 121 13.35 -22.85 -4.89
CA ASN A 121 12.38 -23.94 -4.73
C ASN A 121 10.98 -23.41 -4.37
N GLU A 122 9.97 -24.27 -4.46
CA GLU A 122 8.57 -23.88 -4.21
C GLU A 122 8.32 -23.33 -2.79
N ASN A 123 9.03 -23.84 -1.78
CA ASN A 123 8.87 -23.37 -0.40
C ASN A 123 9.35 -21.92 -0.24
N ILE A 124 10.45 -21.56 -0.90
CA ILE A 124 10.96 -20.18 -0.94
C ILE A 124 9.94 -19.26 -1.59
N ILE A 125 9.42 -19.64 -2.75
CA ILE A 125 8.44 -18.85 -3.50
C ILE A 125 7.16 -18.65 -2.65
N LYS A 126 6.67 -19.73 -2.04
CA LYS A 126 5.49 -19.69 -1.17
C LYS A 126 5.70 -18.75 0.03
N LYS A 127 6.85 -18.85 0.71
CA LYS A 127 7.19 -17.99 1.85
C LYS A 127 7.29 -16.52 1.41
N PHE A 128 7.91 -16.25 0.26
CA PHE A 128 8.02 -14.91 -0.29
C PHE A 128 6.64 -14.29 -0.55
N LEU A 129 5.75 -15.00 -1.27
CA LEU A 129 4.38 -14.56 -1.54
C LEU A 129 3.57 -14.36 -0.25
N GLU A 130 3.82 -15.19 0.78
CA GLU A 130 3.14 -15.09 2.06
C GLU A 130 3.53 -13.82 2.84
N LEU A 131 4.83 -13.50 2.86
CA LEU A 131 5.39 -12.36 3.59
C LEU A 131 5.07 -11.03 2.88
N PHE A 132 5.27 -10.97 1.57
CA PHE A 132 5.06 -9.76 0.76
C PHE A 132 3.65 -9.72 0.14
N SER A 133 2.65 -10.17 0.91
CA SER A 133 1.24 -10.21 0.49
C SER A 133 0.58 -8.85 0.65
N GLY A 134 0.85 -7.96 -0.30
CA GLY A 134 0.13 -6.69 -0.47
C GLY A 134 -1.16 -6.85 -1.27
N ARG A 135 -1.50 -5.82 -2.04
CA ARG A 135 -2.65 -5.76 -2.95
C ARG A 135 -2.71 -6.95 -3.90
N GLU A 136 -3.88 -7.57 -4.01
CA GLU A 136 -4.05 -8.89 -4.65
C GLU A 136 -4.21 -8.83 -6.17
N ASP A 137 -4.70 -7.72 -6.72
CA ASP A 137 -5.04 -7.57 -8.15
C ASP A 137 -3.91 -6.90 -8.96
N VAL A 138 -2.83 -6.43 -8.32
CA VAL A 138 -1.77 -5.66 -8.96
C VAL A 138 -0.45 -5.69 -8.19
N PHE A 139 0.66 -5.80 -8.94
CA PHE A 139 2.02 -5.56 -8.46
C PHE A 139 2.75 -4.65 -9.45
N ALA A 140 4.02 -4.30 -9.21
CA ALA A 140 4.81 -3.52 -10.17
C ALA A 140 6.13 -4.21 -10.53
N VAL A 141 6.63 -3.88 -11.72
CA VAL A 141 7.95 -4.32 -12.22
C VAL A 141 8.80 -3.09 -12.55
N GLN A 142 10.07 -3.10 -12.17
CA GLN A 142 11.03 -2.05 -12.48
C GLN A 142 11.53 -2.17 -13.94
N PHE A 143 11.40 -1.08 -14.68
CA PHE A 143 12.02 -0.85 -15.99
C PHE A 143 13.03 0.30 -15.88
N GLU A 144 13.78 0.61 -16.95
CA GLU A 144 14.78 1.69 -16.98
C GLU A 144 14.22 3.05 -16.53
N GLY A 145 12.93 3.32 -16.80
CA GLY A 145 12.23 4.55 -16.43
C GLY A 145 11.48 4.51 -15.09
N GLY A 146 11.66 3.48 -14.27
CA GLY A 146 10.95 3.30 -13.00
C GLY A 146 9.95 2.14 -13.00
N TYR A 147 9.04 2.13 -12.03
CA TYR A 147 8.10 1.02 -11.84
C TYR A 147 6.83 1.18 -12.66
N ARG A 148 6.35 0.08 -13.24
CA ARG A 148 5.08 0.02 -13.98
C ARG A 148 4.17 -1.07 -13.39
N PRO A 149 2.86 -0.79 -13.24
CA PRO A 149 1.93 -1.76 -12.68
C PRO A 149 1.58 -2.89 -13.66
N VAL A 150 1.45 -4.10 -13.12
CA VAL A 150 0.98 -5.30 -13.79
C VAL A 150 -0.32 -5.72 -13.12
N ARG A 151 -1.46 -5.53 -13.80
CA ARG A 151 -2.82 -5.72 -13.26
C ARG A 151 -3.27 -7.17 -13.32
N ARG A 152 -2.63 -8.00 -12.51
CA ARG A 152 -3.03 -9.38 -12.17
C ARG A 152 -2.36 -9.77 -10.85
N PRO A 153 -2.81 -10.86 -10.20
CA PRO A 153 -2.08 -11.43 -9.08
C PRO A 153 -0.63 -11.78 -9.47
N MET A 154 0.28 -11.60 -8.50
CA MET A 154 1.67 -12.04 -8.61
C MET A 154 1.72 -13.58 -8.60
N THR A 155 2.51 -14.15 -9.52
CA THR A 155 2.64 -15.60 -9.71
C THR A 155 3.97 -16.11 -9.18
N SER A 156 4.09 -17.44 -9.06
CA SER A 156 5.34 -18.10 -8.72
C SER A 156 6.48 -17.78 -9.69
N ASP A 157 6.16 -17.65 -10.99
CA ASP A 157 7.15 -17.33 -12.03
C ASP A 157 7.67 -15.90 -11.87
N ASP A 158 6.81 -14.93 -11.53
CA ASP A 158 7.24 -13.55 -11.27
C ASP A 158 8.25 -13.50 -10.12
N VAL A 159 7.98 -14.22 -9.04
CA VAL A 159 8.87 -14.31 -7.87
C VAL A 159 10.16 -15.04 -8.24
N SER A 160 10.09 -16.11 -9.03
CA SER A 160 11.28 -16.81 -9.50
C SER A 160 12.18 -15.90 -10.33
N ASP A 161 11.60 -15.14 -11.26
CA ASP A 161 12.35 -14.19 -12.09
C ASP A 161 12.92 -13.04 -11.27
N HIS A 162 12.21 -12.60 -10.23
CA HIS A 162 12.69 -11.58 -9.29
C HIS A 162 13.93 -12.03 -8.50
N LEU A 163 13.84 -13.20 -7.87
CA LEU A 163 14.93 -13.77 -7.08
C LEU A 163 16.15 -14.06 -7.96
N ALA A 164 15.91 -14.53 -9.20
CA ALA A 164 16.94 -14.74 -10.20
C ALA A 164 17.55 -13.43 -10.74
N GLY A 165 17.00 -12.26 -10.40
CA GLY A 165 17.49 -10.97 -10.90
C GLY A 165 17.09 -10.65 -12.34
N LYS A 166 16.20 -11.44 -12.96
CA LYS A 166 15.64 -11.20 -14.31
C LYS A 166 14.55 -10.15 -14.33
N SER A 167 13.84 -9.97 -13.21
CA SER A 167 12.90 -8.86 -13.00
C SER A 167 13.13 -8.25 -11.61
N THR A 168 12.54 -7.08 -11.34
CA THR A 168 12.61 -6.47 -10.01
C THR A 168 11.21 -6.01 -9.65
N LEU A 169 10.64 -6.63 -8.61
CA LEU A 169 9.25 -6.43 -8.24
C LEU A 169 9.11 -5.34 -7.18
N GLY A 170 7.94 -4.71 -7.20
CA GLY A 170 7.42 -3.93 -6.10
C GLY A 170 5.98 -4.32 -5.80
N VAL A 171 5.56 -4.07 -4.57
CA VAL A 171 4.23 -4.40 -4.06
C VAL A 171 3.53 -3.15 -3.55
N TYR A 172 2.21 -3.10 -3.77
CA TYR A 172 1.35 -2.11 -3.14
C TYR A 172 0.90 -2.66 -1.80
N VAL A 173 1.27 -2.01 -0.69
CA VAL A 173 1.17 -2.59 0.66
C VAL A 173 -0.27 -2.89 1.09
N LEU A 174 -1.21 -2.03 0.67
CA LEU A 174 -2.62 -2.08 1.05
C LEU A 174 -3.42 -3.11 0.24
N LYS A 175 -4.02 -4.08 0.94
CA LYS A 175 -4.96 -5.06 0.37
C LYS A 175 -6.31 -4.48 0.03
N GLY A 176 -7.09 -5.11 -0.85
CA GLY A 176 -8.37 -4.56 -1.32
C GLY A 176 -9.39 -4.20 -0.23
N ASP A 177 -9.25 -4.73 0.99
CA ASP A 177 -10.07 -4.46 2.17
C ASP A 177 -9.45 -3.44 3.15
N SER A 178 -8.47 -2.64 2.70
CA SER A 178 -7.70 -1.69 3.52
C SER A 178 -6.96 -2.33 4.71
N SER A 179 -6.70 -3.64 4.65
CA SER A 179 -5.83 -4.34 5.60
C SER A 179 -4.39 -4.46 5.08
N VAL A 180 -3.46 -4.78 5.99
CA VAL A 180 -2.05 -5.04 5.66
C VAL A 180 -1.54 -6.29 6.35
N LYS A 181 -0.65 -7.01 5.68
CA LYS A 181 0.07 -8.17 6.24
C LYS A 181 1.51 -7.84 6.66
N PHE A 182 2.00 -6.67 6.28
CA PHE A 182 3.30 -6.16 6.67
C PHE A 182 3.31 -4.63 6.64
N GLY A 183 4.29 -4.05 7.32
CA GLY A 183 4.67 -2.65 7.24
C GLY A 183 6.16 -2.54 6.95
N ALA A 184 6.62 -1.34 6.63
CA ALA A 184 8.04 -1.09 6.43
C ALA A 184 8.43 0.34 6.76
N TYR A 185 9.70 0.55 7.11
CA TYR A 185 10.36 1.84 7.00
C TYR A 185 11.25 1.82 5.77
N ASP A 186 11.10 2.79 4.87
CA ASP A 186 12.04 3.06 3.78
C ASP A 186 12.92 4.25 4.18
N ILE A 187 14.21 3.98 4.35
CA ILE A 187 15.18 4.92 4.91
C ILE A 187 16.17 5.26 3.82
N ASP A 188 16.10 6.48 3.30
CA ASP A 188 16.95 6.94 2.21
C ASP A 188 17.55 8.32 2.45
N PHE A 189 18.57 8.66 1.66
CA PHE A 189 19.18 9.98 1.71
C PHE A 189 18.66 10.86 0.56
N SER A 190 18.25 12.09 0.90
CA SER A 190 17.70 13.05 -0.06
C SER A 190 18.66 13.35 -1.21
N ASN A 191 18.14 13.33 -2.43
CA ASN A 191 18.90 13.70 -3.63
C ASN A 191 19.20 15.20 -3.74
N GLN A 192 18.56 16.04 -2.92
CA GLN A 192 18.70 17.50 -2.99
C GLN A 192 19.98 18.00 -2.34
N GLU A 193 20.64 17.17 -1.52
CA GLU A 193 21.90 17.53 -0.87
C GLU A 193 23.10 17.21 -1.76
N VAL A 194 23.73 18.28 -2.24
CA VAL A 194 24.90 18.25 -3.12
C VAL A 194 26.17 18.34 -2.27
N GLY A 195 27.16 17.49 -2.55
CA GLY A 195 28.49 17.55 -1.92
C GLY A 195 28.81 16.45 -0.91
N ILE A 196 27.84 15.61 -0.54
CA ILE A 196 28.06 14.43 0.31
C ILE A 196 28.24 13.19 -0.57
N ASP A 197 29.33 12.44 -0.34
CA ASP A 197 29.64 11.22 -1.08
C ASP A 197 28.72 10.05 -0.68
N ASN A 198 28.66 9.00 -1.51
CA ASN A 198 27.72 7.90 -1.31
C ASN A 198 28.01 7.06 -0.05
N VAL A 199 29.27 6.99 0.40
CA VAL A 199 29.64 6.23 1.61
C VAL A 199 29.08 6.94 2.83
N THR A 200 29.30 8.26 2.91
CA THR A 200 28.77 9.09 4.00
C THR A 200 27.22 9.05 4.02
N LYS A 201 26.56 9.13 2.87
CA LYS A 201 25.09 9.00 2.77
C LYS A 201 24.58 7.68 3.34
N LEU A 202 25.25 6.58 2.98
CA LEU A 202 24.87 5.24 3.45
C LEU A 202 25.11 5.08 4.95
N GLU A 203 26.18 5.66 5.49
CA GLU A 203 26.47 5.63 6.92
C GLU A 203 25.44 6.43 7.75
N LEU A 204 24.98 7.58 7.24
CA LEU A 204 23.90 8.34 7.87
C LEU A 204 22.58 7.55 7.88
N CYS A 205 22.23 6.89 6.76
CA CYS A 205 21.07 6.01 6.71
C CYS A 205 21.22 4.81 7.66
N LYS A 206 22.44 4.26 7.78
CA LYS A 206 22.77 3.17 8.70
C LYS A 206 22.53 3.58 10.16
N SER A 207 22.94 4.80 10.55
CA SER A 207 22.67 5.35 11.88
C SER A 207 21.17 5.42 12.18
N ALA A 208 20.38 6.05 11.30
CA ALA A 208 18.93 6.14 11.47
C ALA A 208 18.24 4.76 11.52
N THR A 209 18.71 3.82 10.69
CA THR A 209 18.22 2.43 10.69
C THR A 209 18.50 1.74 12.01
N LYS A 210 19.68 1.96 12.59
CA LYS A 210 20.06 1.40 13.90
C LYS A 210 19.13 1.90 15.00
N ASP A 211 18.90 3.22 15.07
CA ASP A 211 18.06 3.83 16.10
C ASP A 211 16.59 3.37 16.01
N LEU A 212 16.04 3.30 14.80
CA LEU A 212 14.69 2.76 14.57
C LEU A 212 14.57 1.30 15.01
N LYS A 213 15.57 0.47 14.67
CA LYS A 213 15.62 -0.92 15.10
C LYS A 213 15.67 -1.06 16.62
N GLU A 214 16.49 -0.26 17.31
CA GLU A 214 16.55 -0.26 18.77
C GLU A 214 15.18 0.07 19.39
N LYS A 215 14.43 1.01 18.80
CA LYS A 215 13.03 1.28 19.22
C LYS A 215 12.09 0.11 18.96
N LEU A 216 12.17 -0.53 17.79
CA LEU A 216 11.38 -1.73 17.49
C LEU A 216 11.67 -2.87 18.47
N GLN A 217 12.95 -3.08 18.82
CA GLN A 217 13.36 -4.06 19.83
C GLN A 217 12.80 -3.72 21.22
N TYR A 218 12.81 -2.45 21.62
CA TYR A 218 12.22 -1.99 22.88
C TYR A 218 10.72 -2.34 22.97
N TYR A 219 9.99 -2.20 21.87
CA TYR A 219 8.58 -2.58 21.77
C TYR A 219 8.35 -4.07 21.46
N ASN A 220 9.41 -4.89 21.46
CA ASN A 220 9.37 -6.31 21.15
C ASN A 220 8.75 -6.62 19.76
N ILE A 221 8.96 -5.73 18.79
CA ILE A 221 8.52 -5.92 17.40
C ILE A 221 9.63 -6.61 16.62
N LYS A 222 9.37 -7.82 16.15
CA LYS A 222 10.24 -8.55 15.22
C LYS A 222 10.30 -7.81 13.90
N HIS A 223 11.51 -7.64 13.36
CA HIS A 223 11.74 -6.92 12.11
C HIS A 223 12.97 -7.47 11.39
N VAL A 224 13.10 -7.13 10.11
CA VAL A 224 14.20 -7.57 9.24
C VAL A 224 14.73 -6.38 8.45
N VAL A 225 16.04 -6.22 8.40
CA VAL A 225 16.68 -5.12 7.66
C VAL A 225 17.18 -5.61 6.30
N GLU A 226 16.91 -4.84 5.25
CA GLU A 226 17.35 -5.05 3.88
C GLU A 226 18.17 -3.85 3.41
N TYR A 227 19.33 -4.08 2.81
CA TYR A 227 19.98 -3.07 1.97
C TYR A 227 19.24 -2.93 0.63
N SER A 228 18.76 -1.74 0.32
CA SER A 228 17.86 -1.50 -0.82
C SER A 228 18.53 -1.60 -2.19
N GLY A 229 19.85 -1.81 -2.23
CA GLY A 229 20.65 -1.89 -3.46
C GLY A 229 21.12 -0.54 -4.00
N ASN A 230 20.86 0.56 -3.30
CA ASN A 230 21.30 1.90 -3.73
C ASN A 230 21.83 2.73 -2.56
N ARG A 231 20.95 3.47 -1.87
CA ARG A 231 21.33 4.56 -0.96
C ARG A 231 20.59 4.50 0.38
N GLY A 232 20.11 3.33 0.76
CA GLY A 232 19.23 3.22 1.91
C GLY A 232 18.98 1.79 2.36
N TYR A 233 18.15 1.69 3.39
CA TYR A 233 17.73 0.43 3.98
C TYR A 233 16.21 0.39 4.08
N HIS A 234 15.65 -0.80 3.98
CA HIS A 234 14.27 -1.05 4.40
C HIS A 234 14.27 -1.84 5.69
N ILE A 235 13.41 -1.47 6.64
CA ILE A 235 13.09 -2.30 7.81
C ILE A 235 11.70 -2.88 7.61
N TRP A 236 11.60 -4.20 7.50
CA TRP A 236 10.36 -4.93 7.26
C TRP A 236 9.75 -5.47 8.55
N ILE A 237 8.45 -5.27 8.73
CA ILE A 237 7.68 -5.77 9.88
C ILE A 237 6.54 -6.64 9.35
N PHE A 238 6.61 -7.95 9.54
CA PHE A 238 5.60 -8.91 9.04
C PHE A 238 4.59 -9.28 10.12
N LEU A 239 3.37 -9.63 9.72
CA LEU A 239 2.26 -10.04 10.60
C LEU A 239 1.74 -11.44 10.24
N ASN A 240 1.41 -12.24 11.24
CA ASN A 240 0.88 -13.59 11.05
C ASN A 240 -0.54 -13.61 10.45
N LYS A 241 -1.32 -12.56 10.67
CA LYS A 241 -2.62 -12.28 10.05
C LYS A 241 -2.71 -10.79 9.72
N THR A 242 -3.65 -10.42 8.86
CA THR A 242 -3.85 -9.01 8.48
C THR A 242 -4.43 -8.20 9.63
N ILE A 243 -4.08 -6.93 9.69
CA ILE A 243 -4.71 -5.92 10.57
C ILE A 243 -5.13 -4.70 9.74
N PRO A 244 -6.07 -3.87 10.21
CA PRO A 244 -6.39 -2.61 9.56
C PRO A 244 -5.14 -1.73 9.38
N ALA A 245 -4.93 -1.20 8.17
CA ALA A 245 -3.72 -0.48 7.81
C ALA A 245 -3.42 0.72 8.73
N TYR A 246 -4.46 1.43 9.16
CA TYR A 246 -4.32 2.60 10.03
C TYR A 246 -3.65 2.26 11.38
N LYS A 247 -3.91 1.06 11.94
CA LYS A 247 -3.32 0.65 13.23
C LYS A 247 -1.81 0.48 13.09
N LEU A 248 -1.38 -0.24 12.05
CA LEU A 248 0.04 -0.44 11.79
C LEU A 248 0.73 0.88 11.44
N LYS A 249 0.09 1.70 10.59
CA LYS A 249 0.60 3.01 10.21
C LYS A 249 0.88 3.89 11.43
N ILE A 250 -0.14 4.14 12.27
CA ILE A 250 -0.03 5.02 13.44
C ILE A 250 1.02 4.48 14.43
N LEU A 251 1.03 3.16 14.65
CA LEU A 251 2.03 2.52 15.50
C LEU A 251 3.44 2.81 14.99
N LEU A 252 3.70 2.57 13.71
CA LEU A 252 5.01 2.77 13.12
C LEU A 252 5.41 4.26 13.04
N GLU A 253 4.47 5.16 12.75
CA GLU A 253 4.71 6.61 12.79
C GLU A 253 5.11 7.07 14.19
N LYS A 254 4.37 6.67 15.23
CA LYS A 254 4.70 6.99 16.64
C LYS A 254 6.04 6.44 17.09
N ILE A 255 6.49 5.31 16.54
CA ILE A 255 7.81 4.76 16.84
C ILE A 255 8.89 5.58 16.12
N ALA A 256 8.65 5.97 14.86
CA ALA A 256 9.59 6.78 14.09
C ALA A 256 9.76 8.20 14.66
N GLU A 257 8.70 8.80 15.19
CA GLU A 257 8.73 10.11 15.87
C GLU A 257 9.64 10.13 17.13
N GLN A 258 10.01 8.97 17.66
CA GLN A 258 10.91 8.86 18.81
C GLN A 258 12.39 8.76 18.44
N VAL A 259 12.70 8.85 17.15
CA VAL A 259 14.06 8.79 16.62
C VAL A 259 14.43 10.15 16.03
N GLU A 260 15.59 10.66 16.42
CA GLU A 260 16.14 11.89 15.85
C GLU A 260 16.88 11.53 14.55
N LEU A 261 16.43 12.06 13.42
CA LEU A 261 16.98 11.72 12.11
C LEU A 261 18.19 12.62 11.79
N PRO A 262 19.30 12.06 11.27
CA PRO A 262 20.39 12.87 10.75
C PRO A 262 19.93 13.75 9.59
N ASP A 263 20.57 14.92 9.43
CA ASP A 263 20.31 15.82 8.31
C ASP A 263 20.41 15.09 6.96
N GLY A 264 19.44 15.33 6.09
CA GLY A 264 19.35 14.73 4.76
C GLY A 264 18.80 13.30 4.70
N VAL A 265 18.63 12.61 5.84
CA VAL A 265 17.99 11.28 5.90
C VAL A 265 16.47 11.42 6.00
N ASN A 266 15.74 10.72 5.13
CA ASN A 266 14.29 10.61 5.19
C ASN A 266 13.89 9.20 5.64
N VAL A 267 12.80 9.11 6.40
CA VAL A 267 12.16 7.86 6.76
C VAL A 267 10.71 7.91 6.29
N GLU A 268 10.38 7.08 5.31
CA GLU A 268 9.02 6.89 4.84
C GLU A 268 8.38 5.67 5.50
N VAL A 269 7.22 5.85 6.13
CA VAL A 269 6.49 4.77 6.80
C VAL A 269 5.47 4.12 5.87
N PHE A 270 5.49 2.79 5.78
CA PHE A 270 4.54 1.98 5.04
C PHE A 270 3.69 1.13 5.99
N PRO A 271 2.35 1.12 5.83
CA PRO A 271 1.60 1.77 4.76
C PRO A 271 1.49 3.30 4.94
N LYS A 272 1.73 4.09 3.88
CA LYS A 272 1.60 5.57 3.89
C LYS A 272 0.14 6.05 3.98
N GLN A 273 -0.79 5.25 3.47
CA GLN A 273 -2.22 5.54 3.41
C GLN A 273 -2.97 4.51 4.27
N ALA A 274 -4.07 4.93 4.90
CA ALA A 274 -4.93 4.02 5.64
C ALA A 274 -5.97 3.32 4.73
N GLU A 275 -6.29 3.89 3.56
CA GLU A 275 -7.33 3.43 2.63
C GLU A 275 -6.97 3.72 1.17
N HIS A 276 -7.63 3.03 0.23
CA HIS A 276 -7.48 3.25 -1.22
C HIS A 276 -8.24 4.51 -1.67
N GLY A 277 -7.53 5.63 -1.83
CA GLY A 277 -8.07 6.86 -2.41
C GLY A 277 -8.30 6.82 -3.94
N GLY A 278 -8.77 5.69 -4.49
CA GLY A 278 -9.01 5.48 -5.93
C GLY A 278 -7.75 5.19 -6.78
N GLY A 279 -6.56 5.34 -6.21
CA GLY A 279 -5.27 5.02 -6.85
C GLY A 279 -4.78 3.58 -6.62
N LEU A 280 -3.59 3.25 -7.10
CA LEU A 280 -2.97 1.93 -6.87
C LEU A 280 -2.50 1.73 -5.42
N GLY A 281 -2.27 2.82 -4.69
CA GLY A 281 -1.62 2.84 -3.38
C GLY A 281 -0.12 3.14 -3.52
N ASN A 282 0.59 3.12 -2.39
CA ASN A 282 2.03 3.36 -2.38
C ASN A 282 2.80 2.07 -2.66
N LEU A 283 3.76 2.19 -3.57
CA LEU A 283 4.60 1.09 -4.01
C LEU A 283 5.87 1.04 -3.17
N ILE A 284 6.27 -0.16 -2.75
CA ILE A 284 7.58 -0.43 -2.17
C ILE A 284 8.24 -1.59 -2.92
N LYS A 285 9.55 -1.48 -3.19
CA LYS A 285 10.34 -2.55 -3.81
C LYS A 285 10.52 -3.69 -2.82
N VAL A 286 10.30 -4.94 -3.25
CA VAL A 286 10.55 -6.11 -2.39
C VAL A 286 12.04 -6.51 -2.39
N PRO A 287 12.54 -7.18 -1.32
CA PRO A 287 13.96 -7.52 -1.18
C PRO A 287 14.40 -8.64 -2.13
N LEU A 288 15.70 -8.92 -2.19
CA LEU A 288 16.32 -10.02 -2.97
C LEU A 288 16.24 -9.90 -4.50
N GLY A 289 15.81 -8.75 -5.03
CA GLY A 289 15.94 -8.43 -6.45
C GLY A 289 17.28 -7.78 -6.79
N VAL A 290 17.46 -7.42 -8.06
CA VAL A 290 18.58 -6.58 -8.52
C VAL A 290 18.07 -5.18 -8.82
N HIS A 291 18.68 -4.15 -8.22
CA HIS A 291 18.25 -2.77 -8.42
C HIS A 291 18.69 -2.26 -9.79
N ARG A 292 17.74 -1.99 -10.70
CA ARG A 292 18.05 -1.76 -12.13
C ARG A 292 18.93 -0.54 -12.45
N LYS A 293 18.98 0.46 -11.56
CA LYS A 293 19.83 1.65 -11.78
C LYS A 293 21.29 1.43 -11.40
N THR A 294 21.53 0.64 -10.36
CA THR A 294 22.87 0.44 -9.78
C THR A 294 23.44 -0.94 -10.12
N ASN A 295 22.60 -1.84 -10.60
CA ASN A 295 22.87 -3.27 -10.80
C ASN A 295 23.28 -4.01 -9.52
N ASN A 296 23.15 -3.39 -8.35
CA ASN A 296 23.45 -4.03 -7.09
C ASN A 296 22.29 -4.94 -6.67
N ARG A 297 22.64 -6.09 -6.10
CA ARG A 297 21.68 -6.99 -5.48
C ARG A 297 21.20 -6.41 -4.15
N CYS A 298 19.90 -6.48 -3.92
CA CYS A 298 19.29 -6.16 -2.63
C CYS A 298 19.41 -7.39 -1.72
N SER A 299 19.81 -7.20 -0.47
CA SER A 299 20.10 -8.30 0.44
C SER A 299 19.67 -7.98 1.86
N PHE A 300 19.26 -9.01 2.60
CA PHE A 300 19.07 -8.93 4.04
C PHE A 300 20.42 -8.78 4.73
N VAL A 301 20.47 -7.92 5.75
CA VAL A 301 21.70 -7.60 6.47
C VAL A 301 21.59 -7.93 7.96
N ASN A 302 22.72 -8.25 8.57
CA ASN A 302 22.81 -8.59 9.99
C ASN A 302 22.86 -7.33 10.87
N GLU A 303 23.11 -7.53 12.17
CA GLU A 303 23.22 -6.45 13.16
C GLU A 303 24.28 -5.40 12.83
N ASP A 304 25.35 -5.81 12.15
CA ASP A 304 26.49 -4.98 11.74
C ASP A 304 26.31 -4.37 10.34
N PHE A 305 25.15 -4.60 9.71
CA PHE A 305 24.78 -4.21 8.35
C PHE A 305 25.61 -4.89 7.26
N GLU A 306 26.12 -6.09 7.55
CA GLU A 306 26.77 -6.96 6.59
C GLU A 306 25.75 -7.92 5.97
N GLU A 307 25.95 -8.31 4.71
CA GLU A 307 25.07 -9.25 4.02
C GLU A 307 24.98 -10.60 4.75
N ILE A 308 23.75 -11.04 5.05
CA ILE A 308 23.50 -12.34 5.67
C ILE A 308 23.85 -13.46 4.67
N PRO A 309 24.72 -14.42 5.01
CA PRO A 309 24.94 -15.57 4.17
C PRO A 309 23.66 -16.41 4.02
N LYS A 310 23.45 -17.01 2.85
CA LYS A 310 22.29 -17.88 2.60
C LYS A 310 20.95 -17.15 2.68
N GLN A 311 20.81 -16.10 1.86
CA GLN A 311 19.66 -15.19 1.85
C GLN A 311 18.30 -15.91 1.80
N LEU A 312 18.23 -17.01 1.04
CA LEU A 312 17.01 -17.82 0.92
C LEU A 312 16.69 -18.65 2.18
N GLU A 313 17.70 -19.19 2.85
CA GLU A 313 17.49 -19.89 4.14
C GLU A 313 17.05 -18.89 5.21
N PHE A 314 17.61 -17.68 5.19
CA PHE A 314 17.20 -16.60 6.07
C PHE A 314 15.73 -16.18 5.81
N LEU A 315 15.30 -16.02 4.55
CA LEU A 315 13.91 -15.74 4.19
C LEU A 315 12.92 -16.75 4.81
N LEU A 316 13.26 -18.05 4.78
CA LEU A 316 12.44 -19.10 5.41
C LEU A 316 12.35 -18.96 6.93
N SER A 317 13.43 -18.48 7.55
CA SER A 317 13.53 -18.30 9.00
C SER A 317 12.73 -17.09 9.53
N ILE A 318 12.29 -16.18 8.65
CA ILE A 318 11.56 -14.97 9.07
C ILE A 318 10.23 -15.37 9.74
N GLU A 319 10.09 -14.99 11.00
CA GLU A 319 8.87 -15.19 11.79
C GLU A 319 8.05 -13.90 11.84
N PRO A 320 6.79 -13.92 11.37
CA PRO A 320 5.89 -12.79 11.52
C PRO A 320 5.55 -12.50 12.99
N ASN A 321 5.27 -11.24 13.29
CA ASN A 321 4.71 -10.81 14.58
C ASN A 321 3.28 -11.33 14.75
N ASN A 322 2.88 -11.52 16.01
CA ASN A 322 1.50 -11.77 16.35
C ASN A 322 0.69 -10.48 16.19
N ALA A 323 -0.26 -10.46 15.26
CA ALA A 323 -1.10 -9.30 15.00
C ALA A 323 -1.89 -8.83 16.24
N ASP A 324 -2.33 -9.73 17.12
CA ASP A 324 -3.07 -9.34 18.34
C ASP A 324 -2.17 -8.59 19.35
N GLU A 325 -0.88 -8.94 19.41
CA GLU A 325 0.11 -8.23 20.23
C GLU A 325 0.40 -6.85 19.65
N ILE A 326 0.54 -6.75 18.32
CA ILE A 326 0.69 -5.47 17.61
C ILE A 326 -0.52 -4.57 17.80
N GLU A 327 -1.75 -5.11 17.76
CA GLU A 327 -2.96 -4.33 18.03
C GLU A 327 -3.07 -3.88 19.49
N THR A 328 -2.63 -4.71 20.44
CA THR A 328 -2.55 -4.35 21.86
C THR A 328 -1.58 -3.19 22.06
N LEU A 329 -0.38 -3.29 21.48
CA LEU A 329 0.64 -2.25 21.55
C LEU A 329 0.16 -0.93 20.91
N TYR A 330 -0.55 -1.02 19.78
CA TYR A 330 -1.19 0.16 19.18
C TYR A 330 -2.13 0.86 20.17
N ARG A 331 -2.97 0.12 20.91
CA ARG A 331 -3.87 0.72 21.91
C ARG A 331 -3.10 1.36 23.06
N GLU A 332 -2.07 0.69 23.58
CA GLU A 332 -1.24 1.23 24.68
C GLU A 332 -0.56 2.56 24.31
N LEU A 333 -0.04 2.65 23.08
CA LEU A 333 0.60 3.88 22.57
C LEU A 333 -0.40 4.95 22.12
N TYR A 334 -1.65 4.57 21.86
CA TYR A 334 -2.71 5.51 21.54
C TYR A 334 -3.32 6.11 22.82
N ASP A 335 -3.66 5.28 23.81
CA ASP A 335 -4.29 5.69 25.07
C ASP A 335 -3.33 6.53 25.95
N SER A 336 -2.03 6.23 25.92
CA SER A 336 -1.01 7.01 26.65
C SER A 336 -0.82 8.44 26.13
N ALA A 337 -1.30 8.75 24.92
CA ALA A 337 -1.22 10.11 24.36
C ALA A 337 -2.34 11.05 24.85
N GLU A 338 -3.49 10.52 25.30
CA GLU A 338 -4.59 11.34 25.85
C GLU A 338 -4.33 11.82 27.30
N ASP A 339 -3.42 11.16 28.02
CA ASP A 339 -3.09 11.49 29.42
C ASP A 339 -2.14 12.70 29.58
N PHE A 340 -1.54 13.20 28.50
CA PHE A 340 -0.58 14.31 28.55
C PHE A 340 -1.21 15.70 28.33
N GLU A 341 -2.35 15.81 27.65
CA GLU A 341 -3.02 17.10 27.41
C GLU A 341 -3.99 17.53 28.52
N SER A 342 -4.34 16.62 29.46
CA SER A 342 -5.34 16.87 30.50
C SER A 342 -4.78 17.34 31.86
N LYS A 343 -3.46 17.56 31.98
CA LYS A 343 -2.82 18.01 33.24
C LYS A 343 -2.04 19.32 33.11
N GLN A 344 -2.72 20.40 32.76
CA GLN A 344 -2.32 21.75 33.19
C GLN A 344 -3.53 22.51 33.73
N GLY A 345 -3.67 22.57 35.07
CA GLY A 345 -4.71 23.36 35.72
C GLY A 345 -5.03 23.08 37.20
N MET A 346 -4.05 23.21 38.11
CA MET A 346 -4.16 23.58 39.56
C MET A 346 -5.14 22.77 40.49
N PRO A 347 -5.06 22.91 41.85
CA PRO A 347 -4.32 21.98 42.70
C PRO A 347 -5.19 21.15 43.67
N ASN A 348 -4.59 20.07 44.14
CA ASN A 348 -4.89 19.26 45.34
C ASN A 348 -6.18 19.55 46.12
N LYS A 349 -7.12 18.60 46.07
CA LYS A 349 -7.98 18.27 47.22
C LYS A 349 -7.85 16.79 47.57
N ILE A 350 -7.28 16.57 48.75
CA ILE A 350 -7.22 15.29 49.45
C ILE A 350 -8.67 14.80 49.67
N HIS A 351 -9.01 13.62 49.13
CA HIS A 351 -10.21 12.91 49.57
C HIS A 351 -9.90 11.43 49.86
N ARG A 352 -10.29 11.07 51.09
CA ARG A 352 -10.07 9.81 51.79
C ARG A 352 -10.62 8.63 50.99
N GLN A 353 -9.77 7.60 50.82
CA GLN A 353 -10.17 6.30 50.31
C GLN A 353 -11.23 5.67 51.24
N ARG A 354 -12.43 5.46 50.71
CA ARG A 354 -13.35 4.44 51.22
C ARG A 354 -13.29 3.25 50.27
N ASN A 355 -12.87 2.10 50.79
CA ASN A 355 -12.85 0.83 50.07
C ASN A 355 -14.28 0.46 49.65
N ILE A 356 -14.58 0.64 48.37
CA ILE A 356 -15.76 0.08 47.71
C ILE A 356 -15.27 -1.17 46.98
N SER A 357 -15.92 -2.31 47.22
CA SER A 357 -15.52 -3.59 46.62
C SER A 357 -15.55 -3.49 45.09
N GLU A 358 -14.61 -4.16 44.39
CA GLU A 358 -14.53 -4.18 42.92
C GLU A 358 -15.86 -4.55 42.25
N LYS A 359 -16.68 -5.35 42.93
CA LYS A 359 -17.99 -5.78 42.46
C LYS A 359 -18.99 -4.63 42.32
N ASP A 360 -18.89 -3.62 43.18
CA ASP A 360 -19.73 -2.42 43.14
C ASP A 360 -19.20 -1.38 42.14
N ARG A 361 -17.88 -1.35 41.91
CA ARG A 361 -17.26 -0.57 40.82
C ARG A 361 -17.69 -1.10 39.45
N VAL A 362 -17.60 -2.41 39.23
CA VAL A 362 -18.00 -3.06 37.96
C VAL A 362 -19.50 -2.88 37.70
N LYS A 363 -20.36 -3.02 38.72
CA LYS A 363 -21.81 -2.73 38.56
C LYS A 363 -22.10 -1.26 38.27
N LYS A 364 -21.29 -0.33 38.78
CA LYS A 364 -21.45 1.11 38.52
C LYS A 364 -20.99 1.48 37.11
N ILE A 365 -19.88 0.89 36.65
CA ILE A 365 -19.36 1.03 35.28
C ILE A 365 -20.39 0.46 34.28
N LEU A 366 -20.88 -0.76 34.51
CA LEU A 366 -21.90 -1.38 33.66
C LEU A 366 -23.23 -0.59 33.67
N ARG A 367 -23.64 -0.03 34.82
CA ARG A 367 -24.82 0.86 34.87
C ARG A 367 -24.59 2.20 34.18
N GLN A 368 -23.36 2.72 34.18
CA GLN A 368 -22.99 3.93 33.43
C GLN A 368 -22.90 3.66 31.93
N GLU A 369 -22.39 2.51 31.48
CA GLU A 369 -22.39 2.09 30.07
C GLU A 369 -23.81 1.84 29.55
N ILE A 370 -24.68 1.23 30.36
CA ILE A 370 -26.10 1.02 29.99
C ILE A 370 -26.89 2.33 29.96
N HIS A 371 -26.65 3.28 30.87
CA HIS A 371 -27.30 4.60 30.82
C HIS A 371 -26.77 5.48 29.69
N THR A 372 -25.49 5.40 29.33
CA THR A 372 -24.91 6.20 28.23
C THR A 372 -25.32 5.73 26.84
N GLU A 373 -25.78 4.48 26.68
CA GLU A 373 -26.40 3.98 25.44
C GLU A 373 -27.84 4.49 25.22
N GLN A 374 -28.56 4.90 26.27
CA GLN A 374 -29.97 5.32 26.20
C GLN A 374 -30.17 6.81 25.81
N ASP A 375 -29.12 7.63 25.87
CA ASP A 375 -29.19 9.10 25.70
C ASP A 375 -28.61 9.65 24.39
N ARG A 376 -28.31 8.82 23.38
CA ARG A 376 -27.78 9.30 22.08
C ARG A 376 -28.88 9.29 20.99
N PRO A 377 -29.45 10.46 20.61
CA PRO A 377 -30.56 10.55 19.64
C PRO A 377 -30.28 9.85 18.30
N TYR A 378 -29.06 9.98 17.76
CA TYR A 378 -28.70 9.30 16.50
C TYR A 378 -28.81 7.77 16.58
N LYS A 379 -28.50 7.14 17.73
CA LYS A 379 -28.64 5.68 17.91
C LYS A 379 -30.11 5.25 17.92
N ILE A 380 -30.99 6.08 18.47
CA ILE A 380 -32.44 5.82 18.49
C ILE A 380 -33.00 5.89 17.07
N ILE A 381 -32.66 6.95 16.33
CA ILE A 381 -33.08 7.11 14.93
C ILE A 381 -32.52 5.97 14.07
N ALA A 382 -31.27 5.56 14.25
CA ALA A 382 -30.64 4.49 13.47
C ALA A 382 -31.36 3.14 13.60
N LYS A 383 -31.99 2.85 14.75
CA LYS A 383 -32.79 1.63 14.94
C LYS A 383 -34.05 1.60 14.06
N GLY A 384 -34.59 2.77 13.70
CA GLY A 384 -35.79 2.90 12.86
C GLY A 384 -35.52 3.30 11.41
N CYS A 385 -34.45 4.06 11.17
CA CYS A 385 -34.10 4.60 9.86
C CYS A 385 -32.93 3.81 9.24
N HIS A 386 -33.25 2.98 8.25
CA HIS A 386 -32.24 2.18 7.57
C HIS A 386 -31.17 3.02 6.85
N ILE A 387 -31.52 4.22 6.39
CA ILE A 387 -30.57 5.13 5.75
C ILE A 387 -29.52 5.61 6.75
N LEU A 388 -29.96 6.10 7.92
CA LEU A 388 -29.04 6.54 8.96
C LEU A 388 -28.20 5.36 9.49
N SER A 389 -28.79 4.18 9.62
CA SER A 389 -28.05 2.97 9.98
C SER A 389 -26.97 2.64 8.96
N GLN A 390 -27.25 2.73 7.65
CA GLN A 390 -26.22 2.52 6.62
C GLN A 390 -25.12 3.56 6.71
N ILE A 391 -25.46 4.85 6.88
CA ILE A 391 -24.46 5.91 7.03
C ILE A 391 -23.58 5.67 8.27
N ILE A 392 -24.18 5.35 9.43
CA ILE A 392 -23.42 5.05 10.65
C ILE A 392 -22.59 3.79 10.46
N ASP A 393 -23.13 2.74 9.83
CA ASP A 393 -22.39 1.53 9.50
C ASP A 393 -21.19 1.85 8.60
N LYS A 394 -21.33 2.74 7.61
CA LYS A 394 -20.21 3.22 6.77
C LYS A 394 -19.21 4.02 7.59
N ILE A 395 -19.65 4.90 8.48
CA ILE A 395 -18.74 5.59 9.41
C ILE A 395 -17.98 4.60 10.31
N GLU A 396 -18.64 3.56 10.82
CA GLU A 396 -18.05 2.59 11.74
C GLU A 396 -17.17 1.55 11.04
N LYS A 397 -17.53 1.13 9.81
CA LYS A 397 -16.83 0.07 9.06
C LYS A 397 -15.85 0.62 8.05
N GLU A 398 -16.21 1.72 7.40
CA GLU A 398 -15.45 2.32 6.29
C GLU A 398 -14.72 3.59 6.72
N ALA A 399 -15.00 4.16 7.91
CA ALA A 399 -14.41 5.42 8.39
C ALA A 399 -14.45 6.54 7.32
N TYR A 400 -15.41 6.46 6.41
CA TYR A 400 -15.60 7.38 5.30
C TYR A 400 -17.07 7.39 4.91
N ILE A 401 -17.55 8.59 4.61
CA ILE A 401 -18.81 8.81 3.90
C ILE A 401 -18.57 9.92 2.90
N THR A 402 -19.26 9.86 1.76
CA THR A 402 -19.20 10.90 0.72
C THR A 402 -19.70 12.25 1.24
N GLU A 403 -19.41 13.35 0.53
CA GLU A 403 -19.92 14.67 0.92
C GLU A 403 -21.44 14.74 0.88
N GLU A 404 -22.05 14.00 -0.04
CA GLU A 404 -23.49 13.82 -0.16
C GLU A 404 -24.07 13.07 1.05
N GLU A 405 -23.41 12.01 1.51
CA GLU A 405 -23.80 11.25 2.72
C GLU A 405 -23.59 12.06 4.01
N GLU A 406 -22.51 12.84 4.09
CA GLU A 406 -22.30 13.78 5.19
C GLU A 406 -23.40 14.84 5.24
N ARG A 407 -23.77 15.42 4.09
CA ARG A 407 -24.88 16.37 4.01
C ARG A 407 -26.18 15.72 4.48
N LEU A 408 -26.45 14.50 4.04
CA LEU A 408 -27.65 13.75 4.42
C LEU A 408 -27.67 13.43 5.93
N LEU A 409 -26.53 13.04 6.49
CA LEU A 409 -26.36 12.82 7.94
C LEU A 409 -26.68 14.09 8.73
N VAL A 410 -26.11 15.24 8.32
CA VAL A 410 -26.33 16.53 8.98
C VAL A 410 -27.80 16.93 8.87
N GLN A 411 -28.45 16.74 7.73
CA GLN A 411 -29.87 17.04 7.54
C GLN A 411 -30.78 16.14 8.40
N ILE A 412 -30.45 14.86 8.57
CA ILE A 412 -31.21 13.93 9.42
C ILE A 412 -31.08 14.30 10.90
N LEU A 413 -29.89 14.73 11.33
CA LEU A 413 -29.59 15.01 12.74
C LEU A 413 -29.81 16.46 13.16
N SER A 414 -30.01 17.41 12.22
CA SER A 414 -30.10 18.85 12.50
C SER A 414 -31.18 19.23 13.51
N SER A 415 -32.28 18.46 13.54
CA SER A 415 -33.43 18.66 14.42
C SER A 415 -33.34 17.90 15.76
N THR A 416 -32.25 17.19 16.03
CA THR A 416 -32.04 16.47 17.29
C THR A 416 -31.45 17.37 18.38
N GLN A 417 -31.48 16.94 19.64
CA GLN A 417 -30.87 17.69 20.74
C GLN A 417 -29.34 17.73 20.61
N ASN A 418 -28.71 18.91 20.70
CA ASN A 418 -27.26 19.08 20.51
C ASN A 418 -26.75 18.54 19.15
N PRO A 419 -27.29 19.01 18.01
CA PRO A 419 -27.02 18.42 16.69
C PRO A 419 -25.54 18.51 16.33
N LYS A 420 -24.89 19.66 16.59
CA LYS A 420 -23.45 19.87 16.34
C LYS A 420 -22.59 18.84 17.08
N MET A 421 -22.90 18.56 18.35
CA MET A 421 -22.14 17.61 19.14
C MET A 421 -22.27 16.18 18.57
N GLN A 422 -23.49 15.76 18.25
CA GLN A 422 -23.74 14.41 17.71
C GLN A 422 -23.14 14.22 16.31
N THR A 423 -23.32 15.18 15.41
CA THR A 423 -22.72 15.10 14.07
C THR A 423 -21.20 15.14 14.16
N THR A 424 -20.63 15.94 15.07
CA THR A 424 -19.19 15.95 15.33
C THR A 424 -18.70 14.60 15.86
N GLU A 425 -19.45 13.97 16.77
CA GLU A 425 -19.10 12.66 17.34
C GLU A 425 -19.04 11.55 16.28
N LEU A 426 -19.94 11.59 15.31
CA LEU A 426 -19.99 10.65 14.19
C LEU A 426 -18.92 10.99 13.14
N LEU A 427 -18.92 12.24 12.66
CA LEU A 427 -18.04 12.65 11.57
C LEU A 427 -16.57 12.67 11.98
N ARG A 428 -16.19 12.91 13.24
CA ARG A 428 -14.77 12.81 13.68
C ARG A 428 -14.15 11.43 13.46
N ARG A 429 -14.97 10.39 13.28
CA ARG A 429 -14.53 9.03 12.94
C ARG A 429 -14.31 8.85 11.44
N THR A 430 -14.68 9.85 10.63
CA THR A 430 -14.49 9.85 9.18
C THR A 430 -13.22 10.57 8.78
N ILE A 431 -12.48 10.01 7.83
CA ILE A 431 -11.19 10.56 7.38
C ILE A 431 -11.33 11.92 6.67
N ASN A 432 -12.49 12.18 6.04
CA ASN A 432 -12.76 13.40 5.32
C ASN A 432 -13.40 14.47 6.22
N TYR A 433 -13.44 14.27 7.54
CA TYR A 433 -14.04 15.22 8.47
C TYR A 433 -13.41 16.60 8.39
N SER A 434 -14.26 17.60 8.17
CA SER A 434 -13.87 19.00 8.18
C SER A 434 -14.79 19.77 9.14
N PRO A 435 -14.26 20.30 10.27
CA PRO A 435 -15.04 21.13 11.18
C PRO A 435 -15.67 22.33 10.47
N LYS A 436 -14.94 22.95 9.53
CA LYS A 436 -15.40 24.09 8.74
C LYS A 436 -16.55 23.72 7.79
N ARG A 437 -16.48 22.55 7.15
CA ARG A 437 -17.57 22.05 6.29
C ARG A 437 -18.80 21.74 7.13
N LEU A 438 -18.64 21.07 8.27
CA LEU A 438 -19.74 20.79 9.19
C LEU A 438 -20.43 22.07 9.68
N GLU A 439 -19.68 23.11 10.04
CA GLU A 439 -20.25 24.41 10.42
C GLU A 439 -21.03 25.05 9.28
N THR A 440 -20.52 24.95 8.05
CA THR A 440 -21.19 25.45 6.85
C THR A 440 -22.49 24.69 6.57
N LEU A 441 -22.48 23.35 6.72
CA LEU A 441 -23.66 22.52 6.52
C LEU A 441 -24.73 22.81 7.58
N LEU A 442 -24.35 22.90 8.86
CA LEU A 442 -25.27 23.22 9.96
C LEU A 442 -25.91 24.61 9.79
N ALA A 443 -25.15 25.61 9.35
CA ALA A 443 -25.66 26.97 9.12
C ALA A 443 -26.66 27.05 7.96
N ASN A 444 -26.49 26.20 6.94
CA ASN A 444 -27.34 26.18 5.73
C ASN A 444 -28.48 25.16 5.80
N THR A 445 -28.57 24.36 6.86
CA THR A 445 -29.64 23.36 7.01
C THR A 445 -30.93 24.02 7.45
N SER A 446 -32.05 23.58 6.86
CA SER A 446 -33.38 24.04 7.26
C SER A 446 -33.66 23.74 8.72
N GLN A 447 -34.43 24.62 9.39
CA GLN A 447 -34.98 24.32 10.71
C GLN A 447 -36.04 23.21 10.67
N MET A 448 -36.60 22.92 9.49
CA MET A 448 -37.49 21.78 9.28
C MET A 448 -36.69 20.48 9.20
N PRO A 449 -37.10 19.42 9.94
CA PRO A 449 -36.53 18.09 9.77
C PRO A 449 -36.74 17.63 8.34
N ILE A 450 -35.72 17.02 7.74
CA ILE A 450 -35.84 16.45 6.40
C ILE A 450 -36.90 15.33 6.39
N ALA A 451 -37.80 15.37 5.41
CA ALA A 451 -38.81 14.33 5.25
C ALA A 451 -38.19 13.07 4.63
N CYS A 452 -38.76 11.90 4.93
CA CYS A 452 -38.27 10.62 4.43
C CYS A 452 -38.30 10.55 2.90
N GLU A 453 -39.29 11.16 2.24
CA GLU A 453 -39.35 11.25 0.78
C GLU A 453 -38.26 12.16 0.19
N GLU A 454 -37.86 13.22 0.91
CA GLU A 454 -36.75 14.08 0.48
C GLU A 454 -35.40 13.35 0.57
N ILE A 455 -35.19 12.57 1.64
CA ILE A 455 -34.02 11.69 1.77
C ILE A 455 -33.94 10.72 0.58
N LYS A 456 -35.05 10.06 0.22
CA LYS A 456 -35.11 9.13 -0.92
C LYS A 456 -34.84 9.84 -2.25
N LYS A 457 -35.45 11.01 -2.47
CA LYS A 457 -35.21 11.83 -3.67
C LYS A 457 -33.74 12.21 -3.79
N GLU A 458 -33.11 12.66 -2.71
CA GLU A 458 -31.69 13.04 -2.69
C GLU A 458 -30.78 11.85 -3.03
N ILE A 459 -31.03 10.67 -2.45
CA ILE A 459 -30.28 9.45 -2.75
C ILE A 459 -30.34 9.11 -4.25
N ILE A 460 -31.53 9.17 -4.85
CA ILE A 460 -31.73 8.85 -6.27
C ILE A 460 -31.08 9.91 -7.17
N ASN A 461 -31.32 11.19 -6.91
CA ASN A 461 -30.88 12.29 -7.77
C ASN A 461 -29.36 12.48 -7.73
N SER A 462 -28.77 12.41 -6.53
CA SER A 462 -27.34 12.59 -6.30
C SER A 462 -26.55 11.27 -6.45
N LYS A 463 -27.23 10.17 -6.83
CA LYS A 463 -26.64 8.83 -7.02
C LYS A 463 -25.83 8.37 -5.81
N ILE A 464 -26.38 8.60 -4.62
CA ILE A 464 -25.74 8.22 -3.35
C ILE A 464 -25.82 6.69 -3.23
N ASP A 465 -24.70 6.05 -2.89
CA ASP A 465 -24.59 4.60 -2.73
C ASP A 465 -25.19 4.13 -1.39
N LEU A 466 -26.51 4.29 -1.25
CA LEU A 466 -27.30 3.86 -0.10
C LEU A 466 -28.53 3.08 -0.59
N SER A 467 -28.75 1.90 -0.02
CA SER A 467 -29.84 1.03 -0.44
C SER A 467 -31.19 1.47 0.13
N LEU A 468 -32.18 1.63 -0.76
CA LEU A 468 -33.57 1.93 -0.40
C LEU A 468 -34.44 0.67 -0.19
N ASN A 469 -33.92 -0.53 -0.46
CA ASN A 469 -34.70 -1.78 -0.50
C ASN A 469 -35.36 -2.18 0.83
N ARG A 470 -34.86 -1.68 1.97
CA ARG A 470 -35.38 -1.95 3.31
C ARG A 470 -36.12 -0.74 3.91
N CYS A 471 -36.37 0.31 3.12
CA CYS A 471 -37.08 1.51 3.57
C CYS A 471 -38.60 1.29 3.61
N ASN A 472 -39.08 0.59 4.64
CA ASN A 472 -40.51 0.35 4.92
C ASN A 472 -41.05 1.19 6.08
N CYS A 473 -40.51 2.41 6.25
CA CYS A 473 -40.82 3.28 7.37
C CYS A 473 -42.32 3.58 7.46
N LYS A 474 -42.94 3.28 8.62
CA LYS A 474 -44.31 3.67 8.95
C LYS A 474 -44.25 4.67 10.09
N PHE A 475 -44.56 5.92 9.81
CA PHE A 475 -44.64 6.96 10.82
C PHE A 475 -46.07 7.00 11.38
N SER A 476 -46.21 7.12 12.70
CA SER A 476 -47.50 7.25 13.37
C SER A 476 -48.01 8.70 13.42
N THR A 477 -47.32 9.60 12.73
CA THR A 477 -47.39 11.05 12.94
C THR A 477 -47.67 11.75 11.62
N SER A 478 -48.07 13.03 11.67
CA SER A 478 -48.49 13.79 10.49
C SER A 478 -47.32 14.22 9.59
N TYR A 479 -46.08 14.18 10.08
CA TYR A 479 -44.88 14.55 9.33
C TYR A 479 -43.88 13.38 9.26
N ASN A 480 -43.74 12.82 8.07
CA ASN A 480 -42.95 11.60 7.83
C ASN A 480 -41.44 11.89 7.83
N SER A 481 -40.82 11.98 9.01
CA SER A 481 -39.37 12.25 9.16
C SER A 481 -38.71 11.28 10.16
N PRO A 482 -37.41 10.92 9.98
CA PRO A 482 -36.69 10.06 10.92
C PRO A 482 -36.70 10.55 12.37
N ILE A 483 -36.90 11.85 12.61
CA ILE A 483 -37.00 12.41 13.97
C ILE A 483 -38.18 11.82 14.77
N ALA A 484 -39.23 11.34 14.09
CA ALA A 484 -40.41 10.75 14.71
C ALA A 484 -40.10 9.44 15.48
N TYR A 485 -38.91 8.84 15.31
CA TYR A 485 -38.47 7.68 16.10
C TYR A 485 -38.05 8.04 17.53
N ILE A 486 -37.85 9.32 17.85
CA ILE A 486 -37.55 9.78 19.21
C ILE A 486 -38.88 10.03 19.95
N ARG A 487 -39.11 9.31 21.04
CA ARG A 487 -40.32 9.46 21.89
C ARG A 487 -40.29 10.81 22.62
N ASP A 488 -41.45 11.44 22.80
CA ASP A 488 -41.66 12.74 23.48
C ASP A 488 -40.99 13.98 22.84
N SER A 489 -40.37 13.84 21.65
CA SER A 489 -39.72 14.97 20.97
C SER A 489 -40.60 15.69 19.95
N GLU A 490 -41.59 15.05 19.32
CA GLU A 490 -42.36 15.72 18.26
C GLU A 490 -43.17 16.93 18.77
N GLU A 491 -43.99 16.78 19.81
CA GLU A 491 -44.82 17.89 20.30
C GLU A 491 -43.97 19.08 20.77
N LYS A 492 -42.92 18.81 21.56
CA LYS A 492 -41.97 19.84 22.02
C LYS A 492 -41.13 20.45 20.89
N PHE A 493 -40.83 19.68 19.85
CA PHE A 493 -40.03 20.15 18.72
C PHE A 493 -40.87 20.99 17.76
N PHE A 494 -42.11 20.58 17.43
CA PHE A 494 -43.02 21.39 16.62
C PHE A 494 -43.38 22.71 17.31
N GLU A 495 -43.43 22.76 18.65
CA GLU A 495 -43.55 24.01 19.41
C GLU A 495 -42.34 24.95 19.24
N SER A 496 -41.14 24.40 19.01
CA SER A 496 -39.89 25.19 18.86
C SER A 496 -39.65 25.73 17.45
N ILE A 497 -40.42 25.26 16.47
CA ILE A 497 -40.32 25.66 15.08
C ILE A 497 -40.96 27.03 14.84
N GLN A 498 -40.27 27.89 14.09
CA GLN A 498 -40.86 29.15 13.64
C GLN A 498 -41.97 28.90 12.59
N ILE A 499 -43.14 29.50 12.79
CA ILE A 499 -44.28 29.43 11.85
C ILE A 499 -43.85 29.79 10.41
N ASN A 500 -42.98 30.80 10.26
CA ASN A 500 -42.45 31.21 8.94
C ASN A 500 -41.73 30.07 8.20
N SER A 501 -41.03 29.19 8.92
CA SER A 501 -40.36 28.02 8.34
C SER A 501 -41.37 27.01 7.80
N ILE A 502 -42.50 26.82 8.48
CA ILE A 502 -43.61 25.97 8.02
C ILE A 502 -44.28 26.60 6.80
N VAL A 503 -44.60 27.89 6.86
CA VAL A 503 -45.24 28.62 5.74
C VAL A 503 -44.36 28.59 4.50
N LYS A 504 -43.05 28.83 4.63
CA LYS A 504 -42.10 28.71 3.52
C LYS A 504 -42.13 27.32 2.90
N LYS A 505 -42.13 26.26 3.72
CA LYS A 505 -42.19 24.89 3.22
C LYS A 505 -43.47 24.59 2.46
N ILE A 506 -44.61 25.11 2.93
CA ILE A 506 -45.90 25.00 2.23
C ILE A 506 -45.84 25.70 0.87
N VAL A 507 -45.25 26.90 0.81
CA VAL A 507 -45.08 27.65 -0.45
C VAL A 507 -44.19 26.88 -1.42
N ASP A 508 -43.05 26.36 -0.96
CA ASP A 508 -42.14 25.59 -1.80
C ASP A 508 -42.82 24.33 -2.38
N LEU A 509 -43.57 23.60 -1.55
CA LEU A 509 -44.35 22.42 -1.99
C LEU A 509 -45.47 22.78 -2.98
N ASN A 510 -46.15 23.92 -2.79
CA ASN A 510 -47.18 24.37 -3.72
C ASN A 510 -46.58 24.79 -5.07
N ASN A 511 -45.37 25.37 -5.08
CA ASN A 511 -44.67 25.69 -6.32
C ASN A 511 -44.21 24.42 -7.05
N GLU A 512 -43.68 23.42 -6.34
CA GLU A 512 -43.33 22.11 -6.92
C GLU A 512 -44.58 21.43 -7.49
N LYS A 513 -45.70 21.45 -6.76
CA LYS A 513 -47.00 20.94 -7.23
C LYS A 513 -47.42 21.64 -8.52
N PHE A 514 -47.34 22.96 -8.58
CA PHE A 514 -47.74 23.74 -9.76
C PHE A 514 -46.91 23.39 -11.00
N GLU A 515 -45.58 23.26 -10.87
CA GLU A 515 -44.73 22.87 -12.00
C GLU A 515 -44.96 21.43 -12.45
N ILE A 516 -45.22 20.50 -11.52
CA ILE A 516 -45.60 19.12 -11.86
C ILE A 516 -46.94 19.09 -12.59
N GLU A 517 -47.96 19.81 -12.10
CA GLU A 517 -49.26 19.93 -12.76
C GLU A 517 -49.12 20.46 -14.19
N LYS A 518 -48.27 21.47 -14.39
CA LYS A 518 -47.96 22.02 -15.72
C LYS A 518 -47.26 21.02 -16.64
N GLN A 519 -46.34 20.21 -16.12
CA GLN A 519 -45.70 19.12 -16.89
C GLN A 519 -46.71 18.04 -17.28
N ILE A 520 -47.58 17.64 -16.34
CA ILE A 520 -48.68 16.70 -16.59
C ILE A 520 -49.60 17.25 -17.68
N ASP A 521 -49.99 18.52 -17.62
CA ASP A 521 -50.85 19.15 -18.63
C ASP A 521 -50.18 19.22 -20.00
N SER A 522 -48.86 19.46 -20.06
CA SER A 522 -48.09 19.40 -21.31
C SER A 522 -48.14 18.00 -21.92
N LEU A 523 -47.93 16.96 -21.11
CA LEU A 523 -48.02 15.57 -21.54
C LEU A 523 -49.44 15.19 -21.97
N LYS A 524 -50.47 15.64 -21.24
CA LYS A 524 -51.88 15.47 -21.62
C LYS A 524 -52.18 16.09 -22.98
N LYS A 525 -51.66 17.29 -23.28
CA LYS A 525 -51.80 17.93 -24.60
C LYS A 525 -51.11 17.12 -25.71
N ILE A 526 -49.95 16.53 -25.43
CA ILE A 526 -49.26 15.64 -26.37
C ILE A 526 -50.11 14.41 -26.66
N ILE A 527 -50.68 13.78 -25.62
CA ILE A 527 -51.60 12.63 -25.76
C ILE A 527 -52.84 13.04 -26.55
N ALA A 528 -53.46 14.18 -26.23
CA ALA A 528 -54.64 14.70 -26.91
C ALA A 528 -54.39 14.86 -28.42
N LYS A 529 -53.22 15.40 -28.79
CA LYS A 529 -52.80 15.57 -30.19
C LYS A 529 -52.54 14.22 -30.86
N ARG A 530 -51.96 13.25 -30.16
CA ARG A 530 -51.61 11.94 -30.71
C ARG A 530 -52.82 11.03 -30.91
N LEU A 531 -53.82 11.12 -30.03
CA LEU A 531 -55.09 10.42 -30.15
C LEU A 531 -55.90 10.85 -31.38
N GLY A 532 -55.70 12.07 -31.88
CA GLY A 532 -56.46 12.62 -32.99
C GLY A 532 -57.97 12.62 -32.67
N ASP A 533 -58.76 11.95 -33.50
CA ASP A 533 -60.23 11.85 -33.34
C ASP A 533 -60.66 10.74 -32.35
N LYS A 534 -59.73 9.92 -31.86
CA LYS A 534 -60.06 8.88 -30.89
C LYS A 534 -60.42 9.51 -29.54
N THR A 535 -61.57 9.13 -29.00
CA THR A 535 -62.07 9.58 -27.69
C THR A 535 -61.56 8.73 -26.53
N GLU A 536 -61.07 7.52 -26.81
CA GLU A 536 -60.54 6.62 -25.79
C GLU A 536 -59.46 5.67 -26.33
N GLU A 537 -58.52 5.29 -25.46
CA GLU A 537 -57.47 4.30 -25.75
C GLU A 537 -57.06 3.60 -24.45
N THR A 538 -56.89 2.28 -24.49
CA THR A 538 -56.51 1.49 -23.30
C THR A 538 -55.03 1.16 -23.35
N THR A 539 -54.34 1.36 -22.23
CA THR A 539 -52.92 1.05 -22.06
C THR A 539 -52.73 0.08 -20.90
N GLU A 540 -51.52 -0.48 -20.76
CA GLU A 540 -51.14 -1.30 -19.60
C GLU A 540 -51.21 -0.53 -18.26
N TRP A 541 -51.28 0.81 -18.32
CA TRP A 541 -51.30 1.72 -17.15
C TRP A 541 -52.68 2.34 -16.86
N GLY A 542 -53.72 1.97 -17.61
CA GLY A 542 -55.08 2.50 -17.43
C GLY A 542 -55.78 2.91 -18.73
N LYS A 543 -57.05 3.31 -18.61
CA LYS A 543 -57.87 3.78 -19.73
C LYS A 543 -57.75 5.29 -19.90
N ILE A 544 -57.30 5.72 -21.07
CA ILE A 544 -57.23 7.12 -21.47
C ILE A 544 -58.58 7.53 -22.04
N VAL A 545 -59.15 8.62 -21.52
CA VAL A 545 -60.40 9.23 -21.99
C VAL A 545 -60.11 10.67 -22.38
N LYS A 546 -60.43 11.03 -23.62
CA LYS A 546 -60.24 12.36 -24.19
C LYS A 546 -61.60 13.04 -24.36
N ASN A 547 -61.77 14.19 -23.69
CA ASN A 547 -62.94 15.05 -23.77
C ASN A 547 -62.51 16.42 -24.32
N GLY A 548 -62.60 16.60 -25.64
CA GLY A 548 -62.05 17.80 -26.29
C GLY A 548 -60.52 17.82 -26.23
N ASP A 549 -59.93 18.89 -25.67
CA ASP A 549 -58.48 18.99 -25.45
C ASP A 549 -58.03 18.42 -24.10
N ASP A 550 -58.97 18.07 -23.22
CA ASP A 550 -58.68 17.49 -21.92
C ASP A 550 -58.55 15.96 -22.00
N VAL A 551 -57.48 15.46 -21.38
CA VAL A 551 -57.18 14.04 -21.30
C VAL A 551 -57.16 13.61 -19.84
N ASN A 552 -57.92 12.57 -19.53
CA ASN A 552 -57.94 11.91 -18.23
C ASN A 552 -57.49 10.47 -18.36
N ILE A 553 -56.71 10.01 -17.37
CA ILE A 553 -56.26 8.62 -17.28
C ILE A 553 -56.98 8.03 -16.07
N ILE A 554 -57.83 7.04 -16.33
CA ILE A 554 -58.55 6.29 -15.30
C ILE A 554 -57.72 5.03 -15.05
N LEU A 555 -57.11 4.96 -13.86
CA LEU A 555 -56.30 3.83 -13.41
C LEU A 555 -57.17 2.59 -13.17
#